data_AF-A0A1V5P127-F1
#
_entry.id   AF-A0A1V5P127-F1
#
_cell.length_a   1.000
_cell.length_b   1.000
_cell.length_c   1.000
_cell.angle_alpha   90.00
_cell.angle_beta   90.00
_cell.angle_gamma   90.00
#
_symmetry.space_group_name_H-M   'P 1'
#
loop_
_entity.id
_entity.type
_entity.pdbx_description
1 polymer ?
#
loop_
_entity_poly.entity_id
_entity_poly.type
_entity_poly.pdbx_seq_one_letter_code
_entity_poly.pdbx_strand_id
1 'polypeptide(L)'
;MMAIGKFAVVKDSWRGKEVSYYVEPEFGPYARAIFGNTPEMMDFFSKLLGVDYVWDKYSQVVVRDYVSGAMENTSASLYGEFMQKDARGLLDGNNEDVISHELIHHWFGDLVTCESWSNLVLNESFATYGEYLWNEYKYGADEADYSGQRDLMSYLREARGKQVDLVRFNYKKQEDMFDSHSYAKGGRVLHMLRSLIGDDAFFESLRIYLERYKFGTSEVHQLRLIMEEVTGTDLNWFFNQWFYSAGHPDLRIEYRFDEVLLKVFIKVKQQQDTDIAPIYRLPVAIDIYSGADKFRKEIVITELEQEFSFNVTSKPDLVNFDAEKMLVATKNDLHSNPEWITMFLKAPKYLDRYESLNKLATNYVAGTPEADVVKKALSDPHWNIRLLALKNVKNLVKDDMDGMKRVLLKMAATDEKSDVRELAIERLMEFWPNDEEAGNQVRAALNDSSYNVMETALGLIIENNRMEGLSIVRALENDPNKNIASMVSDFYALYGSDEQFDFMIATAQKAQGFDKYGAMQSFGKFLLRCSPPVAEKGLAELQQTGIHHEQWFVRLSAVQALAEIAKSYGKNQSSNNPTAPQPGDDVLKQRTELLNENLRKKAAEIVEVIKAQEKDENLIRIYSK
;
A
#
# COMPACT_ATOMS: atom_id res chain seq x y z
N MET A 1 -11.74 -20.50 16.64
CA MET A 1 -12.54 -19.56 15.83
C MET A 1 -13.87 -20.21 15.44
N MET A 2 -14.95 -19.43 15.32
CA MET A 2 -16.25 -19.90 14.81
C MET A 2 -16.81 -18.86 13.84
N ALA A 3 -17.03 -19.26 12.58
CA ALA A 3 -17.69 -18.44 11.56
C ALA A 3 -19.01 -19.11 11.15
N ILE A 4 -20.11 -18.34 11.14
CA ILE A 4 -21.45 -18.81 10.78
C ILE A 4 -21.99 -17.89 9.70
N GLY A 5 -22.33 -18.47 8.55
CA GLY A 5 -22.81 -17.72 7.40
C GLY A 5 -23.18 -18.64 6.25
N LYS A 6 -23.76 -18.05 5.20
CA LYS A 6 -24.03 -18.76 3.95
C LYS A 6 -22.81 -18.58 3.05
N PHE A 7 -21.99 -19.62 2.95
CA PHE A 7 -20.78 -19.62 2.14
C PHE A 7 -20.91 -20.52 0.90
N ALA A 8 -20.29 -20.13 -0.20
CA ALA A 8 -19.75 -21.10 -1.15
C ALA A 8 -18.44 -21.64 -0.59
N VAL A 9 -18.27 -22.97 -0.65
CA VAL A 9 -17.06 -23.65 -0.18
C VAL A 9 -16.35 -24.26 -1.36
N VAL A 10 -15.16 -23.74 -1.67
CA VAL A 10 -14.30 -24.28 -2.72
C VAL A 10 -13.13 -24.99 -2.07
N LYS A 11 -12.92 -26.27 -2.44
CA LYS A 11 -11.89 -27.12 -1.84
C LYS A 11 -10.68 -27.26 -2.74
N ASP A 12 -9.52 -27.32 -2.12
CA ASP A 12 -8.22 -27.69 -2.67
C ASP A 12 -7.54 -28.70 -1.72
N SER A 13 -6.31 -29.09 -2.02
CA SER A 13 -5.55 -29.99 -1.18
C SER A 13 -4.05 -29.71 -1.21
N TRP A 14 -3.39 -29.91 -0.09
CA TRP A 14 -1.94 -29.90 0.00
C TRP A 14 -1.47 -31.16 0.73
N ARG A 15 -0.70 -32.02 0.04
CA ARG A 15 -0.20 -33.31 0.58
C ARG A 15 -1.27 -34.16 1.30
N GLY A 16 -2.49 -34.17 0.77
CA GLY A 16 -3.63 -34.91 1.34
C GLY A 16 -4.39 -34.20 2.47
N LYS A 17 -3.93 -33.03 2.93
CA LYS A 17 -4.67 -32.16 3.87
C LYS A 17 -5.66 -31.30 3.09
N GLU A 18 -6.85 -31.11 3.65
CA GLU A 18 -7.87 -30.25 3.04
C GLU A 18 -7.46 -28.78 3.14
N VAL A 19 -7.54 -28.07 2.02
CA VAL A 19 -7.48 -26.61 1.96
C VAL A 19 -8.84 -26.11 1.49
N SER A 20 -9.48 -25.19 2.20
CA SER A 20 -10.86 -24.79 1.90
C SER A 20 -11.05 -23.28 1.93
N TYR A 21 -11.70 -22.74 0.92
CA TYR A 21 -12.01 -21.31 0.79
C TYR A 21 -13.51 -21.10 1.00
N TYR A 22 -13.85 -20.28 1.99
CA TYR A 22 -15.22 -19.91 2.34
C TYR A 22 -15.43 -18.45 1.96
N VAL A 23 -16.22 -18.24 0.92
CA VAL A 23 -16.55 -16.92 0.37
C VAL A 23 -18.06 -16.79 0.25
N GLU A 24 -18.58 -15.58 0.09
CA GLU A 24 -20.00 -15.42 -0.21
C GLU A 24 -20.35 -16.11 -1.56
N PRO A 25 -21.59 -16.60 -1.73
CA PRO A 25 -21.94 -17.44 -2.89
C PRO A 25 -21.65 -16.80 -4.26
N GLU A 26 -21.74 -15.49 -4.36
CA GLU A 26 -21.42 -14.74 -5.59
C GLU A 26 -19.94 -14.78 -5.96
N PHE A 27 -19.04 -14.97 -4.98
CA PHE A 27 -17.59 -15.07 -5.19
C PHE A 27 -17.08 -16.50 -5.31
N GLY A 28 -17.94 -17.51 -5.15
CA GLY A 28 -17.59 -18.93 -5.30
C GLY A 28 -16.80 -19.24 -6.59
N PRO A 29 -17.21 -18.73 -7.78
CA PRO A 29 -16.46 -18.91 -9.01
C PRO A 29 -15.04 -18.31 -9.02
N TYR A 30 -14.79 -17.29 -8.19
CA TYR A 30 -13.52 -16.57 -8.13
C TYR A 30 -12.62 -17.01 -6.96
N ALA A 31 -13.10 -17.88 -6.06
CA ALA A 31 -12.37 -18.29 -4.87
C ALA A 31 -10.95 -18.83 -5.16
N ARG A 32 -10.75 -19.55 -6.27
CA ARG A 32 -9.42 -20.01 -6.70
C ARG A 32 -8.54 -18.89 -7.28
N ALA A 33 -9.12 -17.88 -7.91
CA ALA A 33 -8.35 -16.73 -8.37
C ALA A 33 -7.89 -15.86 -7.19
N ILE A 34 -8.70 -15.81 -6.12
CA ILE A 34 -8.36 -15.12 -4.85
C ILE A 34 -7.31 -15.91 -4.06
N PHE A 35 -7.56 -17.20 -3.78
CA PHE A 35 -6.78 -17.99 -2.81
C PHE A 35 -5.95 -19.14 -3.40
N GLY A 36 -6.00 -19.37 -4.71
CA GLY A 36 -5.50 -20.61 -5.34
C GLY A 36 -4.00 -20.85 -5.21
N ASN A 37 -3.20 -19.83 -4.89
CA ASN A 37 -1.77 -20.01 -4.61
C ASN A 37 -1.50 -20.62 -3.23
N THR A 38 -2.51 -20.79 -2.37
CA THR A 38 -2.32 -21.29 -1.00
C THR A 38 -1.60 -22.64 -0.91
N PRO A 39 -1.96 -23.69 -1.68
CA PRO A 39 -1.22 -24.95 -1.61
C PRO A 39 0.25 -24.80 -2.03
N GLU A 40 0.55 -23.91 -2.97
CA GLU A 40 1.93 -23.59 -3.36
C GLU A 40 2.67 -22.88 -2.23
N MET A 41 2.06 -21.88 -1.58
CA MET A 41 2.64 -21.19 -0.43
C MET A 41 2.89 -22.15 0.74
N MET A 42 1.97 -23.11 0.99
CA MET A 42 2.16 -24.14 2.01
C MET A 42 3.38 -25.01 1.71
N ASP A 43 3.58 -25.39 0.44
CA ASP A 43 4.76 -26.16 0.03
C ASP A 43 6.05 -25.34 0.13
N PHE A 44 6.00 -24.07 -0.29
CA PHE A 44 7.10 -23.12 -0.21
C PHE A 44 7.57 -22.93 1.24
N PHE A 45 6.69 -22.51 2.15
CA PHE A 45 7.06 -22.28 3.56
C PHE A 45 7.50 -23.57 4.25
N SER A 46 6.84 -24.71 4.00
CA SER A 46 7.25 -26.00 4.57
C SER A 46 8.68 -26.38 4.16
N LYS A 47 9.02 -26.19 2.88
CA LYS A 47 10.36 -26.48 2.36
C LYS A 47 11.40 -25.49 2.87
N LEU A 48 11.08 -24.19 2.85
CA LEU A 48 11.98 -23.12 3.25
C LEU A 48 12.37 -23.21 4.72
N LEU A 49 11.38 -23.48 5.59
CA LEU A 49 11.58 -23.57 7.04
C LEU A 49 12.03 -24.96 7.49
N GLY A 50 11.97 -25.97 6.63
CA GLY A 50 12.30 -27.36 6.96
C GLY A 50 11.36 -27.99 7.99
N VAL A 51 10.15 -27.44 8.16
CA VAL A 51 9.11 -27.90 9.09
C VAL A 51 7.79 -27.91 8.32
N ASP A 52 7.18 -29.09 8.18
CA ASP A 52 5.89 -29.22 7.47
C ASP A 52 4.75 -28.51 8.22
N TYR A 53 3.75 -28.04 7.49
CA TYR A 53 2.48 -27.59 8.08
C TYR A 53 1.83 -28.72 8.90
N VAL A 54 1.79 -28.56 10.22
CA VAL A 54 1.46 -29.66 11.16
C VAL A 54 -0.04 -29.87 11.36
N TRP A 55 -0.87 -28.87 11.08
CA TRP A 55 -2.31 -28.90 11.38
C TRP A 55 -3.10 -29.76 10.38
N ASP A 56 -4.27 -30.25 10.77
CA ASP A 56 -5.01 -31.27 9.99
C ASP A 56 -5.58 -30.74 8.67
N LYS A 57 -5.89 -29.44 8.61
CA LYS A 57 -6.49 -28.74 7.47
C LYS A 57 -6.16 -27.26 7.54
N TYR A 58 -6.39 -26.55 6.43
CA TYR A 58 -6.33 -25.09 6.41
C TYR A 58 -7.56 -24.49 5.73
N SER A 59 -8.32 -23.67 6.46
CA SER A 59 -9.47 -22.95 5.92
C SER A 59 -9.16 -21.46 5.81
N GLN A 60 -9.70 -20.80 4.80
CA GLN A 60 -9.64 -19.35 4.66
C GLN A 60 -11.05 -18.84 4.50
N VAL A 61 -11.46 -17.97 5.41
CA VAL A 61 -12.86 -17.59 5.56
C VAL A 61 -12.98 -16.08 5.46
N VAL A 62 -13.68 -15.62 4.44
CA VAL A 62 -13.96 -14.20 4.27
C VAL A 62 -15.23 -13.85 5.03
N VAL A 63 -15.16 -12.86 5.91
CA VAL A 63 -16.29 -12.38 6.70
C VAL A 63 -16.48 -10.88 6.49
N ARG A 64 -17.73 -10.44 6.62
CA ARG A 64 -18.05 -9.03 6.81
C ARG A 64 -17.58 -8.60 8.19
N ASP A 65 -17.32 -7.32 8.38
CA ASP A 65 -17.21 -6.82 9.75
C ASP A 65 -15.79 -6.71 10.29
N TYR A 66 -14.81 -7.16 9.52
CA TYR A 66 -13.49 -7.47 10.05
C TYR A 66 -12.52 -6.29 9.94
N VAL A 67 -12.57 -5.41 10.94
CA VAL A 67 -11.79 -4.15 10.96
C VAL A 67 -10.28 -4.35 11.15
N SER A 68 -9.84 -5.52 11.62
CA SER A 68 -8.42 -5.83 11.82
C SER A 68 -7.71 -6.29 10.55
N GLY A 69 -8.40 -6.35 9.41
CA GLY A 69 -7.82 -6.83 8.14
C GLY A 69 -7.97 -8.35 8.00
N ALA A 70 -7.15 -9.11 8.72
CA ALA A 70 -7.18 -10.57 8.73
C ALA A 70 -6.66 -11.12 10.08
N MET A 71 -6.76 -12.44 10.28
CA MET A 71 -6.33 -13.11 11.52
C MET A 71 -6.03 -14.59 11.30
N GLU A 72 -4.95 -15.04 11.91
CA GLU A 72 -4.22 -16.26 11.66
C GLU A 72 -4.76 -17.50 12.38
N ASN A 73 -6.01 -17.49 12.85
CA ASN A 73 -6.49 -18.53 13.76
C ASN A 73 -6.18 -19.95 13.26
N THR A 74 -5.51 -20.74 14.10
CA THR A 74 -5.01 -22.07 13.74
C THR A 74 -6.01 -22.92 12.97
N SER A 75 -5.57 -23.43 11.81
CA SER A 75 -6.34 -24.23 10.84
C SER A 75 -7.45 -23.49 10.08
N ALA A 76 -7.70 -22.22 10.38
CA ALA A 76 -8.77 -21.45 9.77
C ALA A 76 -8.58 -19.92 9.89
N SER A 77 -7.87 -19.29 8.95
CA SER A 77 -7.66 -17.84 8.93
C SER A 77 -8.92 -17.07 8.51
N LEU A 78 -9.15 -15.93 9.14
CA LEU A 78 -10.23 -14.99 8.84
C LEU A 78 -9.70 -13.83 7.99
N TYR A 79 -10.50 -13.40 7.03
CA TYR A 79 -10.19 -12.24 6.18
C TYR A 79 -11.39 -11.29 6.12
N GLY A 80 -11.12 -10.00 6.02
CA GLY A 80 -12.14 -8.99 5.74
C GLY A 80 -12.69 -9.07 4.32
N GLU A 81 -13.85 -8.44 4.12
CA GLU A 81 -14.60 -8.50 2.85
C GLU A 81 -13.85 -7.92 1.64
N PHE A 82 -12.75 -7.17 1.85
CA PHE A 82 -11.88 -6.67 0.79
C PHE A 82 -11.20 -7.79 -0.02
N MET A 83 -11.18 -9.03 0.49
CA MET A 83 -10.76 -10.22 -0.26
C MET A 83 -11.77 -10.67 -1.31
N GLN A 84 -13.03 -10.26 -1.21
CA GLN A 84 -14.07 -10.67 -2.13
C GLN A 84 -14.00 -9.88 -3.43
N LYS A 85 -13.26 -10.44 -4.40
CA LYS A 85 -13.00 -9.82 -5.69
C LYS A 85 -13.42 -10.73 -6.84
N ASP A 86 -13.97 -10.13 -7.89
CA ASP A 86 -14.14 -10.79 -9.17
C ASP A 86 -12.84 -10.71 -9.99
N ALA A 87 -12.85 -11.26 -11.20
CA ALA A 87 -11.68 -11.27 -12.07
C ALA A 87 -11.15 -9.87 -12.43
N ARG A 88 -12.01 -8.85 -12.47
CA ARG A 88 -11.63 -7.47 -12.79
C ARG A 88 -11.00 -6.80 -11.57
N GLY A 89 -11.63 -6.93 -10.40
CA GLY A 89 -11.12 -6.37 -9.15
C GLY A 89 -9.77 -6.95 -8.72
N LEU A 90 -9.46 -8.21 -9.08
CA LEU A 90 -8.16 -8.82 -8.82
C LEU A 90 -7.01 -8.17 -9.60
N LEU A 91 -7.29 -7.52 -10.73
CA LEU A 91 -6.29 -6.76 -11.48
C LEU A 91 -5.90 -5.45 -10.79
N ASP A 92 -6.80 -4.93 -9.95
CA ASP A 92 -6.63 -3.67 -9.20
C ASP A 92 -6.08 -3.92 -7.77
N GLY A 93 -5.60 -5.14 -7.53
CA GLY A 93 -4.97 -5.59 -6.28
C GLY A 93 -5.48 -6.96 -5.87
N ASN A 94 -4.59 -7.93 -5.71
CA ASN A 94 -4.98 -9.31 -5.40
C ASN A 94 -4.91 -9.67 -3.90
N ASN A 95 -4.33 -8.80 -3.06
CA ASN A 95 -4.15 -8.97 -1.61
C ASN A 95 -3.47 -10.30 -1.24
N GLU A 96 -2.58 -10.77 -2.11
CA GLU A 96 -1.87 -12.04 -1.92
C GLU A 96 -0.84 -11.96 -0.79
N ASP A 97 -0.31 -10.77 -0.52
CA ASP A 97 0.47 -10.43 0.65
C ASP A 97 -0.26 -10.82 1.94
N VAL A 98 -1.52 -10.39 2.11
CA VAL A 98 -2.35 -10.75 3.27
C VAL A 98 -2.53 -12.26 3.39
N ILE A 99 -2.71 -12.99 2.28
CA ILE A 99 -2.83 -14.46 2.32
C ILE A 99 -1.54 -15.10 2.83
N SER A 100 -0.38 -14.67 2.32
CA SER A 100 0.92 -15.19 2.73
C SER A 100 1.25 -14.86 4.19
N HIS A 101 0.85 -13.68 4.66
CA HIS A 101 0.98 -13.21 6.05
C HIS A 101 0.23 -14.15 7.02
N GLU A 102 -1.06 -14.35 6.79
CA GLU A 102 -1.88 -15.22 7.63
C GLU A 102 -1.47 -16.69 7.57
N LEU A 103 -0.95 -17.13 6.43
CA LEU A 103 -0.50 -18.52 6.29
C LEU A 103 0.79 -18.76 7.06
N ILE A 104 1.81 -17.90 6.93
CA ILE A 104 3.11 -18.14 7.59
C ILE A 104 3.00 -18.08 9.12
N HIS A 105 1.98 -17.41 9.66
CA HIS A 105 1.67 -17.44 11.08
C HIS A 105 1.48 -18.86 11.65
N HIS A 106 1.09 -19.83 10.81
CA HIS A 106 0.98 -21.23 11.22
C HIS A 106 2.32 -21.84 11.68
N TRP A 107 3.45 -21.22 11.33
CA TRP A 107 4.77 -21.49 11.88
C TRP A 107 5.15 -20.46 12.97
N PHE A 108 4.91 -19.17 12.73
CA PHE A 108 5.28 -18.06 13.62
C PHE A 108 4.04 -17.36 14.20
N GLY A 109 3.64 -17.72 15.42
CA GLY A 109 2.43 -17.23 16.08
C GLY A 109 1.54 -18.37 16.57
N ASP A 110 1.47 -19.45 15.81
CA ASP A 110 0.66 -20.63 16.14
C ASP A 110 1.50 -21.83 16.59
N LEU A 111 2.46 -22.28 15.77
CA LEU A 111 3.32 -23.41 16.13
C LEU A 111 4.29 -23.01 17.24
N VAL A 112 4.88 -21.83 17.14
CA VAL A 112 5.62 -21.18 18.23
C VAL A 112 5.05 -19.79 18.38
N THR A 113 4.46 -19.50 19.55
CA THR A 113 3.87 -18.19 19.81
C THR A 113 4.78 -17.32 20.68
N CYS A 114 4.53 -16.01 20.73
CA CYS A 114 5.26 -15.12 21.62
C CYS A 114 4.87 -15.37 23.10
N GLU A 115 5.84 -15.32 24.01
CA GLU A 115 5.56 -15.51 25.46
C GLU A 115 4.72 -14.37 26.06
N SER A 116 4.82 -13.18 25.47
CA SER A 116 4.08 -11.99 25.87
C SER A 116 3.95 -11.04 24.69
N TRP A 117 3.01 -10.09 24.78
CA TRP A 117 2.86 -9.03 23.77
C TRP A 117 4.14 -8.21 23.58
N SER A 118 5.03 -8.14 24.57
CA SER A 118 6.36 -7.54 24.42
C SER A 118 7.18 -8.19 23.30
N ASN A 119 6.98 -9.49 23.06
CA ASN A 119 7.66 -10.26 22.04
C ASN A 119 6.79 -10.46 20.78
N LEU A 120 5.74 -9.64 20.57
CA LEU A 120 4.83 -9.75 19.41
C LEU A 120 5.56 -9.77 18.06
N VAL A 121 6.75 -9.17 17.98
CA VAL A 121 7.64 -9.23 16.80
C VAL A 121 7.94 -10.67 16.33
N LEU A 122 7.96 -11.67 17.21
CA LEU A 122 8.15 -13.07 16.81
C LEU A 122 6.98 -13.62 15.99
N ASN A 123 5.80 -13.01 16.10
CA ASN A 123 4.64 -13.34 15.27
C ASN A 123 4.62 -12.41 14.05
N GLU A 124 4.41 -11.11 14.29
CA GLU A 124 4.05 -10.14 13.24
C GLU A 124 5.22 -9.81 12.32
N SER A 125 6.45 -9.69 12.85
CA SER A 125 7.60 -9.40 12.01
C SER A 125 7.92 -10.55 11.07
N PHE A 126 7.76 -11.79 11.54
CA PHE A 126 7.93 -12.97 10.69
C PHE A 126 6.81 -13.11 9.68
N ALA A 127 5.58 -12.72 10.03
CA ALA A 127 4.47 -12.69 9.08
C ALA A 127 4.68 -11.67 7.96
N THR A 128 5.04 -10.43 8.30
CA THR A 128 5.44 -9.42 7.31
C THR A 128 6.67 -9.86 6.50
N TYR A 129 7.65 -10.51 7.13
CA TYR A 129 8.79 -11.03 6.37
C TYR A 129 8.42 -12.20 5.44
N GLY A 130 7.42 -13.00 5.82
CA GLY A 130 6.84 -14.04 4.97
C GLY A 130 6.27 -13.50 3.67
N GLU A 131 5.68 -12.30 3.69
CA GLU A 131 5.22 -11.60 2.48
C GLU A 131 6.40 -11.32 1.53
N TYR A 132 7.51 -10.78 2.06
CA TYR A 132 8.73 -10.53 1.29
C TYR A 132 9.27 -11.84 0.68
N LEU A 133 9.35 -12.90 1.47
CA LEU A 133 9.85 -14.21 1.03
C LEU A 133 8.96 -14.82 -0.06
N TRP A 134 7.64 -14.68 0.07
CA TRP A 134 6.71 -15.15 -0.96
C TRP A 134 6.85 -14.35 -2.26
N ASN A 135 6.92 -13.02 -2.18
CA ASN A 135 7.15 -12.16 -3.34
C ASN A 135 8.47 -12.51 -4.05
N GLU A 136 9.55 -12.74 -3.28
CA GLU A 136 10.85 -13.14 -3.82
C GLU A 136 10.75 -14.46 -4.59
N TYR A 137 10.04 -15.46 -4.05
CA TYR A 137 9.83 -16.75 -4.68
C TYR A 137 8.92 -16.68 -5.92
N LYS A 138 7.78 -15.98 -5.82
CA LYS A 138 6.71 -16.01 -6.82
C LYS A 138 6.92 -15.03 -7.97
N TYR A 139 7.39 -13.83 -7.64
CA TYR A 139 7.46 -12.67 -8.55
C TYR A 139 8.88 -12.14 -8.76
N GLY A 140 9.85 -12.64 -7.99
CA GLY A 140 11.26 -12.30 -8.11
C GLY A 140 11.68 -11.15 -7.19
N ALA A 141 13.00 -10.92 -7.13
CA ALA A 141 13.62 -10.00 -6.18
C ALA A 141 13.14 -8.54 -6.32
N ASP A 142 12.84 -8.06 -7.53
CA ASP A 142 12.40 -6.67 -7.71
C ASP A 142 11.03 -6.40 -7.05
N GLU A 143 10.08 -7.35 -7.13
CA GLU A 143 8.77 -7.21 -6.48
C GLU A 143 8.90 -7.35 -4.96
N ALA A 144 9.78 -8.23 -4.48
CA ALA A 144 10.11 -8.34 -3.06
C ALA A 144 10.72 -7.04 -2.52
N ASP A 145 11.70 -6.46 -3.22
CA ASP A 145 12.33 -5.19 -2.85
C ASP A 145 11.35 -4.02 -2.90
N TYR A 146 10.39 -4.03 -3.84
CA TYR A 146 9.30 -3.07 -3.87
C TYR A 146 8.41 -3.17 -2.62
N SER A 147 8.00 -4.38 -2.23
CA SER A 147 7.24 -4.63 -1.00
C SER A 147 8.05 -4.20 0.24
N GLY A 148 9.31 -4.60 0.35
CA GLY A 148 10.20 -4.21 1.46
C GLY A 148 10.44 -2.69 1.54
N GLN A 149 10.45 -2.00 0.40
CA GLN A 149 10.52 -0.54 0.37
C GLN A 149 9.23 0.12 0.87
N ARG A 150 8.05 -0.44 0.55
CA ARG A 150 6.77 0.03 1.10
C ARG A 150 6.75 -0.12 2.62
N ASP A 151 7.25 -1.24 3.14
CA ASP A 151 7.38 -1.47 4.59
C ASP A 151 8.30 -0.43 5.22
N LEU A 152 9.50 -0.22 4.66
CA LEU A 152 10.42 0.79 5.15
C LEU A 152 9.74 2.18 5.18
N MET A 153 9.01 2.56 4.12
CA MET A 153 8.30 3.84 4.09
C MET A 153 7.13 3.91 5.09
N SER A 154 6.43 2.80 5.33
CA SER A 154 5.36 2.74 6.34
C SER A 154 5.93 2.96 7.73
N TYR A 155 7.00 2.24 8.08
CA TYR A 155 7.74 2.43 9.32
C TYR A 155 8.25 3.87 9.46
N LEU A 156 8.98 4.40 8.47
CA LEU A 156 9.57 5.73 8.56
C LEU A 156 8.52 6.84 8.69
N ARG A 157 7.32 6.65 8.15
CA ARG A 157 6.19 7.57 8.34
C ARG A 157 5.72 7.58 9.79
N GLU A 158 5.58 6.42 10.41
CA GLU A 158 5.21 6.30 11.83
C GLU A 158 6.32 6.81 12.76
N ALA A 159 7.58 6.52 12.41
CA ALA A 159 8.78 6.91 13.16
C ALA A 159 8.96 8.43 13.34
N ARG A 160 8.24 9.25 12.55
CA ARG A 160 8.19 10.71 12.71
C ARG A 160 7.41 11.15 13.94
N GLY A 161 6.43 10.35 14.37
CA GLY A 161 5.55 10.67 15.51
C GLY A 161 5.79 9.78 16.73
N LYS A 162 6.34 8.58 16.55
CA LYS A 162 6.56 7.58 17.59
C LYS A 162 7.84 6.82 17.31
N GLN A 163 8.79 6.80 18.24
CA GLN A 163 9.96 5.93 18.18
C GLN A 163 10.01 5.08 19.44
N VAL A 164 10.00 3.77 19.26
CA VAL A 164 9.93 2.78 20.34
C VAL A 164 10.78 1.56 19.98
N ASP A 165 11.14 0.79 21.00
CA ASP A 165 11.81 -0.50 20.83
C ASP A 165 10.89 -1.47 20.08
N LEU A 166 11.47 -2.48 19.43
CA LEU A 166 10.70 -3.59 18.84
C LEU A 166 10.15 -4.49 19.95
N VAL A 167 11.01 -4.85 20.90
CA VAL A 167 10.61 -5.57 22.11
C VAL A 167 10.33 -4.55 23.21
N ARG A 168 9.06 -4.43 23.60
CA ARG A 168 8.60 -3.40 24.55
C ARG A 168 8.09 -4.02 25.83
N PHE A 169 8.83 -3.84 26.92
CA PHE A 169 8.39 -4.32 28.23
C PHE A 169 7.32 -3.43 28.89
N ASN A 170 7.11 -2.21 28.37
CA ASN A 170 6.12 -1.27 28.89
C ASN A 170 5.19 -0.79 27.76
N TYR A 171 3.91 -1.16 27.86
CA TYR A 171 2.82 -0.70 26.98
C TYR A 171 1.55 -0.48 27.82
N LYS A 172 0.63 0.37 27.37
CA LYS A 172 -0.60 0.65 28.15
C LYS A 172 -1.67 -0.41 27.90
N LYS A 173 -1.74 -0.88 26.65
CA LYS A 173 -2.65 -1.93 26.19
C LYS A 173 -1.99 -2.69 25.04
N GLN A 174 -2.40 -3.94 24.84
CA GLN A 174 -1.81 -4.83 23.84
C GLN A 174 -1.89 -4.24 22.42
N GLU A 175 -2.94 -3.48 22.11
CA GLU A 175 -3.15 -2.85 20.80
C GLU A 175 -2.04 -1.83 20.46
N ASP A 176 -1.29 -1.35 21.47
CA ASP A 176 -0.15 -0.45 21.25
C ASP A 176 1.03 -1.16 20.56
N MET A 177 1.05 -2.50 20.57
CA MET A 177 2.08 -3.34 19.93
C MET A 177 1.79 -3.59 18.45
N PHE A 178 0.55 -3.41 17.99
CA PHE A 178 0.15 -3.66 16.60
C PHE A 178 0.38 -2.39 15.76
N ASP A 179 1.62 -2.16 15.34
CA ASP A 179 2.06 -0.94 14.67
C ASP A 179 3.18 -1.18 13.64
N SER A 180 3.55 -0.15 12.87
CA SER A 180 4.56 -0.32 11.81
C SER A 180 5.97 -0.65 12.33
N HIS A 181 6.23 -0.52 13.63
CA HIS A 181 7.48 -1.01 14.22
C HIS A 181 7.48 -2.54 14.35
N SER A 182 6.38 -3.14 14.83
CA SER A 182 6.28 -4.59 15.00
C SER A 182 6.15 -5.33 13.67
N TYR A 183 5.43 -4.74 12.71
CA TYR A 183 5.24 -5.30 11.37
C TYR A 183 6.41 -4.94 10.45
N ALA A 184 6.38 -3.72 9.91
CA ALA A 184 7.26 -3.30 8.83
C ALA A 184 8.75 -3.19 9.24
N LYS A 185 9.09 -2.49 10.35
CA LYS A 185 10.50 -2.44 10.81
C LYS A 185 11.00 -3.84 11.18
N GLY A 186 10.20 -4.60 11.90
CA GLY A 186 10.51 -5.96 12.30
C GLY A 186 10.86 -6.87 11.11
N GLY A 187 10.00 -6.92 10.10
CA GLY A 187 10.25 -7.71 8.89
C GLY A 187 11.54 -7.30 8.17
N ARG A 188 11.81 -5.99 8.07
CA ARG A 188 13.07 -5.49 7.48
C ARG A 188 14.31 -5.79 8.35
N VAL A 189 14.18 -5.78 9.68
CA VAL A 189 15.27 -6.18 10.59
C VAL A 189 15.59 -7.67 10.43
N LEU A 190 14.57 -8.54 10.27
CA LEU A 190 14.78 -9.96 9.99
C LEU A 190 15.48 -10.18 8.63
N HIS A 191 15.10 -9.40 7.61
CA HIS A 191 15.76 -9.45 6.31
C HIS A 191 17.23 -9.03 6.37
N MET A 192 17.54 -7.95 7.11
CA MET A 192 18.90 -7.52 7.37
C MET A 192 19.70 -8.56 8.18
N LEU A 193 19.05 -9.25 9.12
CA LEU A 193 19.67 -10.34 9.87
C LEU A 193 20.02 -11.54 8.97
N ARG A 194 19.12 -11.95 8.06
CA ARG A 194 19.40 -12.96 7.02
C ARG A 194 20.60 -12.55 6.18
N SER A 195 20.64 -11.30 5.72
CA SER A 195 21.77 -10.78 4.93
C SER A 195 23.10 -10.83 5.71
N LEU A 196 23.06 -10.53 7.02
CA LEU A 196 24.24 -10.53 7.89
C LEU A 196 24.82 -11.93 8.12
N ILE A 197 23.96 -12.93 8.38
CA ILE A 197 24.42 -14.28 8.77
C ILE A 197 24.41 -15.28 7.61
N GLY A 198 23.80 -14.92 6.48
CA GLY A 198 23.62 -15.75 5.30
C GLY A 198 22.38 -16.65 5.37
N ASP A 199 21.85 -17.01 4.19
CA ASP A 199 20.63 -17.79 4.02
C ASP A 199 20.68 -19.14 4.76
N ASP A 200 21.75 -19.90 4.56
CA ASP A 200 21.89 -21.25 5.14
C ASP A 200 21.79 -21.21 6.67
N ALA A 201 22.53 -20.30 7.31
CA ALA A 201 22.52 -20.17 8.76
C ALA A 201 21.18 -19.62 9.27
N PHE A 202 20.58 -18.66 8.54
CA PHE A 202 19.31 -18.07 8.92
C PHE A 202 18.18 -19.10 8.92
N PHE A 203 17.97 -19.82 7.82
CA PHE A 203 16.88 -20.80 7.72
C PHE A 203 17.12 -22.05 8.56
N GLU A 204 18.38 -22.49 8.74
CA GLU A 204 18.68 -23.57 9.70
C GLU A 204 18.36 -23.15 11.15
N SER A 205 18.66 -21.90 11.51
CA SER A 205 18.28 -21.36 12.83
C SER A 205 16.77 -21.35 13.03
N LEU A 206 16.00 -20.94 12.01
CA LEU A 206 14.53 -20.97 12.08
C LEU A 206 13.98 -22.39 12.20
N ARG A 207 14.55 -23.36 11.46
CA ARG A 207 14.19 -24.77 11.58
C ARG A 207 14.41 -25.29 13.01
N ILE A 208 15.58 -25.02 13.59
CA ILE A 208 15.90 -25.43 14.97
C ILE A 208 14.96 -24.72 15.97
N TYR A 209 14.69 -23.44 15.78
CA TYR A 209 13.77 -22.65 16.61
C TYR A 209 12.36 -23.24 16.62
N LEU A 210 11.80 -23.50 15.44
CA LEU A 210 10.47 -24.08 15.29
C LEU A 210 10.38 -25.47 15.91
N GLU A 211 11.36 -26.35 15.67
CA GLU A 211 11.37 -27.70 16.25
C GLU A 211 11.57 -27.72 17.78
N ARG A 212 12.40 -26.82 18.30
CA ARG A 212 12.75 -26.76 19.73
C ARG A 212 11.61 -26.21 20.57
N TYR A 213 10.87 -25.22 20.05
CA TYR A 213 9.81 -24.53 20.79
C TYR A 213 8.39 -24.85 20.31
N LYS A 214 8.21 -25.82 19.40
CA LYS A 214 6.89 -26.23 18.90
C LYS A 214 5.87 -26.47 20.00
N PHE A 215 4.65 -26.00 19.76
CA PHE A 215 3.51 -26.01 20.68
C PHE A 215 3.78 -25.27 22.00
N GLY A 216 4.71 -24.32 21.98
CA GLY A 216 5.13 -23.53 23.13
C GLY A 216 5.26 -22.05 22.80
N THR A 217 5.82 -21.34 23.76
CA THR A 217 6.06 -19.89 23.69
C THR A 217 7.55 -19.59 23.56
N SER A 218 7.90 -18.40 23.06
CA SER A 218 9.28 -17.95 23.02
C SER A 218 9.47 -16.44 23.18
N GLU A 219 10.71 -16.06 23.50
CA GLU A 219 11.21 -14.68 23.52
C GLU A 219 12.29 -14.45 22.47
N VAL A 220 12.51 -13.19 22.08
CA VAL A 220 13.51 -12.80 21.09
C VAL A 220 14.93 -13.25 21.48
N HIS A 221 15.22 -13.32 22.79
CA HIS A 221 16.51 -13.85 23.27
C HIS A 221 16.74 -15.31 22.89
N GLN A 222 15.71 -16.14 22.84
CA GLN A 222 15.84 -17.54 22.46
C GLN A 222 16.12 -17.70 20.97
N LEU A 223 15.52 -16.86 20.12
CA LEU A 223 15.85 -16.77 18.70
C LEU A 223 17.33 -16.41 18.51
N ARG A 224 17.80 -15.36 19.21
CA ARG A 224 19.21 -14.97 19.20
C ARG A 224 20.13 -16.13 19.57
N LEU A 225 19.87 -16.82 20.68
CA LEU A 225 20.72 -17.90 21.17
C LEU A 225 20.82 -19.06 20.17
N ILE A 226 19.75 -19.37 19.44
CA ILE A 226 19.78 -20.39 18.38
C ILE A 226 20.62 -19.92 17.20
N MET A 227 20.46 -18.67 16.78
CA MET A 227 21.27 -18.12 15.69
C MET A 227 22.77 -18.12 16.06
N GLU A 228 23.12 -17.75 17.28
CA GLU A 228 24.50 -17.82 17.79
C GLU A 228 25.01 -19.27 17.89
N GLU A 229 24.15 -20.24 18.23
CA GLU A 229 24.47 -21.67 18.23
C GLU A 229 24.84 -22.18 16.83
N VAL A 230 24.12 -21.73 15.80
CA VAL A 230 24.35 -22.14 14.39
C VAL A 230 25.56 -21.42 13.79
N THR A 231 25.68 -20.11 13.98
CA THR A 231 26.73 -19.31 13.34
C THR A 231 28.06 -19.34 14.09
N GLY A 232 28.04 -19.61 15.41
CA GLY A 232 29.20 -19.48 16.29
C GLY A 232 29.65 -18.03 16.51
N THR A 233 28.83 -17.04 16.15
CA THR A 233 29.15 -15.60 16.25
C THR A 233 28.30 -14.92 17.32
N ASP A 234 28.86 -13.97 18.07
CA ASP A 234 28.08 -13.12 18.97
C ASP A 234 27.15 -12.17 18.18
N LEU A 235 25.84 -12.30 18.40
CA LEU A 235 24.80 -11.47 17.79
C LEU A 235 24.16 -10.52 18.80
N ASN A 236 24.63 -10.50 20.05
CA ASN A 236 24.08 -9.63 21.11
C ASN A 236 24.05 -8.15 20.67
N TRP A 237 25.11 -7.66 20.03
CA TRP A 237 25.14 -6.29 19.49
C TRP A 237 24.01 -6.00 18.50
N PHE A 238 23.68 -6.95 17.61
CA PHE A 238 22.65 -6.79 16.59
C PHE A 238 21.28 -6.71 17.25
N PHE A 239 20.99 -7.66 18.14
CA PHE A 239 19.70 -7.70 18.84
C PHE A 239 19.52 -6.48 19.75
N ASN A 240 20.56 -6.04 20.45
CA ASN A 240 20.47 -4.84 21.28
C ASN A 240 20.10 -3.60 20.46
N GLN A 241 20.76 -3.35 19.32
CA GLN A 241 20.48 -2.13 18.55
C GLN A 241 19.18 -2.19 17.74
N TRP A 242 18.73 -3.38 17.31
CA TRP A 242 17.58 -3.48 16.41
C TRP A 242 16.29 -3.93 17.09
N PHE A 243 16.38 -4.79 18.12
CA PHE A 243 15.21 -5.28 18.85
C PHE A 243 14.95 -4.50 20.14
N TYR A 244 16.01 -4.14 20.88
CA TYR A 244 15.91 -3.56 22.22
C TYR A 244 16.24 -2.05 22.28
N SER A 245 16.41 -1.41 21.13
CA SER A 245 16.61 0.04 21.03
C SER A 245 15.69 0.66 20.00
N ALA A 246 15.19 1.86 20.33
CA ALA A 246 14.34 2.66 19.47
C ALA A 246 15.10 3.30 18.31
N GLY A 247 14.32 3.76 17.32
CA GLY A 247 14.82 4.55 16.20
C GLY A 247 15.47 3.72 15.07
N HIS A 248 16.24 4.42 14.25
CA HIS A 248 17.00 3.91 13.10
C HIS A 248 18.18 4.86 12.83
N PRO A 249 19.23 4.42 12.12
CA PRO A 249 20.30 5.31 11.69
C PRO A 249 19.81 6.34 10.66
N ASP A 250 20.24 7.59 10.82
CA ASP A 250 20.10 8.65 9.82
C ASP A 250 21.48 8.95 9.22
N LEU A 251 21.71 8.51 7.99
CA LEU A 251 23.05 8.47 7.40
C LEU A 251 23.25 9.62 6.42
N ARG A 252 24.38 10.32 6.54
CA ARG A 252 24.92 11.18 5.49
C ARG A 252 26.19 10.55 4.92
N ILE A 253 26.18 10.33 3.61
CA ILE A 253 27.27 9.67 2.90
C ILE A 253 27.87 10.66 1.91
N GLU A 254 29.19 10.88 2.00
CA GLU A 254 29.96 11.79 1.16
C GLU A 254 31.10 11.03 0.48
N TYR A 255 31.35 11.33 -0.80
CA TYR A 255 32.40 10.71 -1.59
C TYR A 255 33.45 11.74 -2.03
N ARG A 256 34.72 11.36 -1.98
CA ARG A 256 35.82 12.18 -2.50
C ARG A 256 36.83 11.30 -3.22
N PHE A 257 37.20 11.66 -4.44
CA PHE A 257 38.29 11.03 -5.17
C PHE A 257 39.55 11.88 -5.10
N ASP A 258 40.69 11.25 -4.82
CA ASP A 258 42.02 11.85 -4.84
C ASP A 258 42.80 11.29 -6.03
N GLU A 259 43.03 12.14 -7.03
CA GLU A 259 43.66 11.77 -8.30
C GLU A 259 45.14 11.43 -8.15
N VAL A 260 45.85 12.08 -7.21
CA VAL A 260 47.28 11.86 -6.99
C VAL A 260 47.51 10.54 -6.27
N LEU A 261 46.69 10.26 -5.26
CA LEU A 261 46.77 9.02 -4.48
C LEU A 261 46.07 7.83 -5.16
N LEU A 262 45.28 8.10 -6.21
CA LEU A 262 44.36 7.14 -6.83
C LEU A 262 43.52 6.42 -5.76
N LYS A 263 42.89 7.22 -4.89
CA LYS A 263 42.05 6.73 -3.80
C LYS A 263 40.67 7.36 -3.85
N VAL A 264 39.66 6.54 -3.59
CA VAL A 264 38.33 7.04 -3.26
C VAL A 264 38.12 6.97 -1.76
N PHE A 265 37.56 8.04 -1.21
CA PHE A 265 37.21 8.21 0.19
C PHE A 265 35.70 8.24 0.33
N ILE A 266 35.19 7.55 1.35
CA ILE A 266 33.78 7.45 1.67
C ILE A 266 33.62 7.85 3.12
N LYS A 267 33.03 9.01 3.36
CA LYS A 267 32.77 9.53 4.68
C LYS A 267 31.31 9.30 5.04
N VAL A 268 31.08 8.59 6.14
CA VAL A 268 29.75 8.28 6.65
C VAL A 268 29.57 8.96 7.99
N LYS A 269 28.47 9.67 8.16
CA LYS A 269 28.06 10.29 9.41
C LYS A 269 26.68 9.79 9.82
N GLN A 270 26.57 9.34 11.06
CA GLN A 270 25.31 9.02 11.73
C GLN A 270 24.76 10.31 12.36
N GLN A 271 23.54 10.71 12.02
CA GLN A 271 22.93 12.00 12.36
C GLN A 271 21.71 11.88 13.27
N GLN A 272 21.27 10.66 13.59
CA GLN A 272 20.13 10.44 14.48
C GLN A 272 20.38 11.03 15.88
N ASP A 273 19.30 11.34 16.59
CA ASP A 273 19.37 11.77 17.99
C ASP A 273 19.87 10.63 18.89
N THR A 274 21.07 10.79 19.45
CA THR A 274 21.72 9.77 20.27
C THR A 274 21.12 9.63 21.66
N ASP A 275 20.24 10.55 22.08
CA ASP A 275 19.46 10.41 23.31
C ASP A 275 18.29 9.42 23.12
N ILE A 276 17.89 9.15 21.86
CA ILE A 276 16.78 8.25 21.51
C ILE A 276 17.29 6.92 20.93
N ALA A 277 18.28 6.97 20.04
CA ALA A 277 18.78 5.82 19.29
C ALA A 277 20.30 5.67 19.47
N PRO A 278 20.85 4.44 19.46
CA PRO A 278 22.28 4.24 19.61
C PRO A 278 23.06 4.75 18.39
N ILE A 279 24.38 4.82 18.54
CA ILE A 279 25.28 4.75 17.38
C ILE A 279 25.27 3.31 16.89
N TYR A 280 24.88 3.11 15.63
CA TYR A 280 24.68 1.79 15.07
C TYR A 280 26.01 1.21 14.59
N ARG A 281 26.17 -0.10 14.80
CA ARG A 281 27.16 -0.92 14.09
C ARG A 281 26.53 -1.40 12.78
N LEU A 282 27.07 -0.97 11.64
CA LEU A 282 26.48 -1.23 10.31
C LEU A 282 27.48 -1.92 9.38
N PRO A 283 27.40 -3.25 9.22
CA PRO A 283 28.06 -3.97 8.12
C PRO A 283 27.43 -3.58 6.79
N VAL A 284 28.23 -3.14 5.82
CA VAL A 284 27.76 -2.62 4.53
C VAL A 284 28.68 -3.06 3.40
N ALA A 285 28.07 -3.58 2.33
CA ALA A 285 28.74 -3.81 1.06
C ALA A 285 28.78 -2.53 0.21
N ILE A 286 29.93 -2.25 -0.39
CA ILE A 286 30.17 -1.12 -1.27
C ILE A 286 30.65 -1.63 -2.62
N ASP A 287 29.93 -1.29 -3.69
CA ASP A 287 30.33 -1.59 -5.06
C ASP A 287 30.92 -0.34 -5.74
N ILE A 288 32.19 -0.41 -6.13
CA ILE A 288 32.91 0.66 -6.83
C ILE A 288 32.97 0.31 -8.32
N TYR A 289 32.38 1.16 -9.16
CA TYR A 289 32.31 0.98 -10.61
C TYR A 289 33.37 1.83 -11.31
N SER A 290 34.09 1.28 -12.28
CA SER A 290 35.07 2.00 -13.10
C SER A 290 35.05 1.46 -14.52
N GLY A 291 34.37 2.15 -15.45
CA GLY A 291 34.14 1.65 -16.80
C GLY A 291 33.26 0.40 -16.77
N ALA A 292 33.78 -0.72 -17.27
CA ALA A 292 33.09 -2.01 -17.25
C ALA A 292 33.37 -2.80 -15.96
N ASP A 293 34.39 -2.43 -15.19
CA ASP A 293 34.82 -3.16 -14.01
C ASP A 293 34.01 -2.74 -12.77
N LYS A 294 33.80 -3.71 -11.88
CA LYS A 294 33.16 -3.53 -10.57
C LYS A 294 33.98 -4.22 -9.50
N PHE A 295 34.24 -3.52 -8.39
CA PHE A 295 34.96 -4.06 -7.24
C PHE A 295 34.10 -3.90 -5.98
N ARG A 296 33.91 -4.99 -5.23
CA ARG A 296 33.20 -4.98 -3.96
C ARG A 296 34.14 -4.81 -2.76
N LYS A 297 33.69 -4.05 -1.76
CA LYS A 297 34.32 -3.91 -0.45
C LYS A 297 33.28 -4.04 0.65
N GLU A 298 33.60 -4.84 1.66
CA GLU A 298 32.82 -4.92 2.88
C GLU A 298 33.43 -3.98 3.93
N ILE A 299 32.60 -3.16 4.55
CA ILE A 299 32.99 -2.29 5.67
C ILE A 299 32.05 -2.51 6.86
N VAL A 300 32.50 -2.07 8.04
CA VAL A 300 31.64 -1.97 9.22
C VAL A 300 31.78 -0.56 9.78
N ILE A 301 30.69 0.19 9.80
CA ILE A 301 30.62 1.51 10.41
C ILE A 301 30.35 1.31 11.91
N THR A 302 31.15 1.92 12.77
CA THR A 302 31.00 1.83 14.24
C THR A 302 31.00 3.19 14.93
N GLU A 303 31.42 4.24 14.23
CA GLU A 303 31.56 5.58 14.81
C GLU A 303 30.42 6.51 14.39
N LEU A 304 30.25 7.60 15.14
CA LEU A 304 29.37 8.70 14.78
C LEU A 304 29.76 9.33 13.43
N GLU A 305 31.05 9.42 13.16
CA GLU A 305 31.61 9.89 11.89
C GLU A 305 32.86 9.07 11.55
N GLN A 306 32.86 8.40 10.40
CA GLN A 306 33.93 7.49 9.98
C GLN A 306 34.25 7.68 8.50
N GLU A 307 35.53 7.66 8.15
CA GLU A 307 36.00 7.72 6.76
C GLU A 307 36.71 6.42 6.38
N PHE A 308 36.33 5.86 5.24
CA PHE A 308 36.95 4.69 4.61
C PHE A 308 37.67 5.14 3.34
N SER A 309 38.74 4.44 2.96
CA SER A 309 39.42 4.70 1.68
C SER A 309 39.83 3.43 0.96
N PHE A 310 39.75 3.46 -0.36
CA PHE A 310 40.11 2.33 -1.22
C PHE A 310 40.98 2.79 -2.38
N ASN A 311 42.01 1.99 -2.69
CA ASN A 311 42.82 2.18 -3.88
C ASN A 311 41.98 1.85 -5.12
N VAL A 312 42.07 2.70 -6.14
CA VAL A 312 41.42 2.55 -7.45
C VAL A 312 42.46 2.78 -8.55
N THR A 313 42.16 2.40 -9.79
CA THR A 313 43.08 2.60 -10.93
C THR A 313 42.79 3.87 -11.72
N SER A 314 41.58 4.43 -11.56
CA SER A 314 41.09 5.66 -12.18
C SER A 314 39.99 6.25 -11.31
N LYS A 315 39.50 7.44 -11.65
CA LYS A 315 38.30 8.00 -11.04
C LYS A 315 37.13 7.01 -11.22
N PRO A 316 36.44 6.58 -10.15
CA PRO A 316 35.25 5.75 -10.28
C PRO A 316 34.10 6.48 -10.98
N ASP A 317 33.29 5.73 -11.73
CA ASP A 317 32.03 6.24 -12.30
C ASP A 317 30.94 6.33 -11.22
N LEU A 318 31.00 5.45 -10.23
CA LEU A 318 30.03 5.33 -9.14
C LEU A 318 30.65 4.57 -7.96
N VAL A 319 30.28 4.98 -6.75
CA VAL A 319 30.48 4.21 -5.52
C VAL A 319 29.09 3.90 -4.94
N ASN A 320 28.54 2.72 -5.19
CA ASN A 320 27.24 2.33 -4.66
C ASN A 320 27.39 1.90 -3.20
N PHE A 321 27.06 2.79 -2.27
CA PHE A 321 26.96 2.48 -0.85
C PHE A 321 25.69 1.67 -0.55
N ASP A 322 25.77 0.72 0.39
CA ASP A 322 24.67 -0.20 0.66
C ASP A 322 24.25 -0.93 -0.62
N ALA A 323 25.23 -1.55 -1.29
CA ALA A 323 25.05 -2.17 -2.60
C ALA A 323 24.05 -3.35 -2.60
N GLU A 324 23.77 -3.92 -1.43
CA GLU A 324 22.72 -4.93 -1.26
C GLU A 324 21.37 -4.35 -0.85
N LYS A 325 21.29 -3.06 -0.52
CA LYS A 325 20.05 -2.32 -0.20
C LYS A 325 19.30 -2.89 1.02
N MET A 326 20.06 -3.21 2.05
CA MET A 326 19.60 -3.96 3.23
C MET A 326 19.30 -3.06 4.44
N LEU A 327 19.80 -1.83 4.45
CA LEU A 327 19.73 -0.98 5.63
C LEU A 327 18.32 -0.50 5.96
N VAL A 328 17.92 -0.66 7.23
CA VAL A 328 16.75 0.01 7.80
C VAL A 328 17.17 1.40 8.27
N ALA A 329 17.26 2.35 7.33
CA ALA A 329 17.86 3.67 7.56
C ALA A 329 17.16 4.78 6.75
N THR A 330 17.35 6.03 7.17
CA THR A 330 17.29 7.16 6.24
C THR A 330 18.67 7.42 5.66
N LYS A 331 18.75 7.69 4.36
CA LYS A 331 20.01 7.94 3.65
C LYS A 331 19.96 9.28 2.92
N ASN A 332 20.84 10.19 3.32
CA ASN A 332 21.25 11.33 2.52
C ASN A 332 22.55 10.98 1.78
N ASP A 333 22.37 10.26 0.67
CA ASP A 333 23.46 9.80 -0.18
C ASP A 333 23.83 10.90 -1.21
N LEU A 334 25.05 11.43 -1.13
CA LEU A 334 25.47 12.62 -1.87
C LEU A 334 26.18 12.28 -3.17
N HIS A 335 25.46 11.60 -4.05
CA HIS A 335 25.86 11.41 -5.44
C HIS A 335 25.54 12.64 -6.29
N SER A 336 26.43 12.90 -7.25
CA SER A 336 26.19 13.78 -8.39
C SER A 336 25.21 13.14 -9.38
N ASN A 337 24.59 13.95 -10.27
CA ASN A 337 23.68 13.41 -11.29
C ASN A 337 24.35 12.33 -12.17
N PRO A 338 25.60 12.47 -12.66
CA PRO A 338 26.25 11.40 -13.42
C PRO A 338 26.40 10.08 -12.66
N GLU A 339 26.63 10.13 -11.35
CA GLU A 339 26.69 8.95 -10.49
C GLU A 339 25.31 8.31 -10.33
N TRP A 340 24.25 9.09 -10.08
CA TRP A 340 22.86 8.58 -10.08
C TRP A 340 22.47 7.96 -11.42
N ILE A 341 22.85 8.58 -12.55
CA ILE A 341 22.63 8.02 -13.88
C ILE A 341 23.36 6.68 -14.01
N THR A 342 24.62 6.63 -13.58
CA THR A 342 25.41 5.39 -13.59
C THR A 342 24.77 4.31 -12.73
N MET A 343 24.25 4.66 -11.56
CA MET A 343 23.55 3.72 -10.67
C MET A 343 22.31 3.14 -11.35
N PHE A 344 21.44 3.98 -11.93
CA PHE A 344 20.27 3.51 -12.68
C PHE A 344 20.65 2.58 -13.84
N LEU A 345 21.73 2.89 -14.57
CA LEU A 345 22.09 2.19 -15.79
C LEU A 345 22.89 0.91 -15.58
N LYS A 346 23.70 0.84 -14.52
CA LYS A 346 24.68 -0.24 -14.30
C LYS A 346 24.40 -1.11 -13.07
N ALA A 347 23.78 -0.55 -12.03
CA ALA A 347 23.55 -1.29 -10.80
C ALA A 347 22.26 -2.15 -10.91
N PRO A 348 22.27 -3.39 -10.39
CA PRO A 348 21.30 -4.40 -10.82
C PRO A 348 19.97 -4.38 -10.06
N LYS A 349 19.91 -3.80 -8.84
CA LYS A 349 18.76 -3.99 -7.94
C LYS A 349 17.62 -3.04 -8.28
N TYR A 350 16.40 -3.42 -7.91
CA TYR A 350 15.24 -2.53 -7.97
C TYR A 350 15.49 -1.20 -7.25
N LEU A 351 16.05 -1.24 -6.04
CA LEU A 351 16.28 -0.03 -5.24
C LEU A 351 17.35 0.90 -5.82
N ASP A 352 18.33 0.38 -6.56
CA ASP A 352 19.28 1.22 -7.32
C ASP A 352 18.53 2.09 -8.34
N ARG A 353 17.60 1.49 -9.09
CA ARG A 353 16.80 2.17 -10.11
C ARG A 353 15.78 3.11 -9.48
N TYR A 354 15.11 2.67 -8.42
CA TYR A 354 14.12 3.46 -7.69
C TYR A 354 14.73 4.71 -7.03
N GLU A 355 15.85 4.57 -6.29
CA GLU A 355 16.53 5.70 -5.65
C GLU A 355 17.03 6.71 -6.69
N SER A 356 17.69 6.22 -7.75
CA SER A 356 18.21 7.05 -8.84
C SER A 356 17.10 7.81 -9.56
N LEU A 357 16.00 7.13 -9.93
CA LEU A 357 14.90 7.79 -10.65
C LEU A 357 14.23 8.87 -9.79
N ASN A 358 14.00 8.62 -8.49
CA ASN A 358 13.44 9.64 -7.59
C ASN A 358 14.33 10.89 -7.48
N LYS A 359 15.66 10.73 -7.56
CA LYS A 359 16.60 11.86 -7.55
C LYS A 359 16.62 12.63 -8.86
N LEU A 360 16.54 11.93 -10.00
CA LEU A 360 16.71 12.53 -11.33
C LEU A 360 15.40 13.06 -11.93
N ALA A 361 14.25 12.47 -11.60
CA ALA A 361 13.01 12.67 -12.36
C ALA A 361 12.27 13.99 -12.10
N THR A 362 12.52 14.68 -10.98
CA THR A 362 11.66 15.82 -10.59
C THR A 362 11.95 17.11 -11.37
N ASN A 363 13.21 17.37 -11.72
CA ASN A 363 13.65 18.67 -12.30
C ASN A 363 14.61 18.54 -13.49
N TYR A 364 14.60 17.41 -14.18
CA TYR A 364 15.46 17.22 -15.36
C TYR A 364 15.05 18.16 -16.51
N VAL A 365 16.03 18.47 -17.36
CA VAL A 365 15.81 19.25 -18.59
C VAL A 365 15.78 18.28 -19.77
N ALA A 366 14.90 18.52 -20.73
CA ALA A 366 14.85 17.77 -21.98
C ALA A 366 16.22 17.70 -22.70
N GLY A 367 16.50 16.58 -23.38
CA GLY A 367 17.76 16.35 -24.10
C GLY A 367 19.01 16.17 -23.21
N THR A 368 18.85 16.11 -21.89
CA THR A 368 19.95 15.81 -20.95
C THR A 368 20.04 14.31 -20.65
N PRO A 369 21.20 13.81 -20.17
CA PRO A 369 21.34 12.43 -19.72
C PRO A 369 20.31 12.02 -18.65
N GLU A 370 19.85 12.96 -17.82
CA GLU A 370 18.77 12.73 -16.85
C GLU A 370 17.44 12.45 -17.54
N ALA A 371 17.14 13.16 -18.64
CA ALA A 371 15.95 12.88 -19.46
C ALA A 371 16.01 11.48 -20.08
N ASP A 372 17.20 11.04 -20.52
CA ASP A 372 17.40 9.70 -21.08
C ASP A 372 17.12 8.60 -20.05
N VAL A 373 17.45 8.83 -18.77
CA VAL A 373 17.09 7.92 -17.68
C VAL A 373 15.57 7.83 -17.51
N VAL A 374 14.86 8.96 -17.45
CA VAL A 374 13.39 8.96 -17.35
C VAL A 374 12.76 8.28 -18.56
N LYS A 375 13.29 8.51 -19.77
CA LYS A 375 12.81 7.88 -21.00
C LYS A 375 13.04 6.37 -20.98
N LYS A 376 14.20 5.91 -20.51
CA LYS A 376 14.50 4.48 -20.35
C LYS A 376 13.59 3.82 -19.32
N ALA A 377 13.32 4.51 -18.21
CA ALA A 377 12.47 4.01 -17.13
C ALA A 377 11.02 3.72 -17.57
N LEU A 378 10.50 4.38 -18.61
CA LEU A 378 9.18 4.06 -19.19
C LEU A 378 9.09 2.65 -19.79
N SER A 379 10.23 2.00 -20.02
CA SER A 379 10.34 0.63 -20.52
C SER A 379 10.99 -0.33 -19.52
N ASP A 380 11.11 0.05 -18.25
CA ASP A 380 11.69 -0.79 -17.21
C ASP A 380 10.86 -2.09 -17.04
N PRO A 381 11.52 -3.25 -16.80
CA PRO A 381 10.80 -4.50 -16.56
C PRO A 381 9.83 -4.40 -15.38
N HIS A 382 10.18 -3.66 -14.32
CA HIS A 382 9.33 -3.51 -13.16
C HIS A 382 8.34 -2.36 -13.36
N TRP A 383 7.06 -2.69 -13.22
CA TRP A 383 5.94 -1.77 -13.45
C TRP A 383 6.01 -0.50 -12.60
N ASN A 384 6.48 -0.62 -11.36
CA ASN A 384 6.58 0.53 -10.47
C ASN A 384 7.59 1.58 -10.99
N ILE A 385 8.68 1.17 -11.64
CA ILE A 385 9.64 2.09 -12.24
C ILE A 385 9.03 2.80 -13.45
N ARG A 386 8.25 2.07 -14.28
CA ARG A 386 7.47 2.68 -15.37
C ARG A 386 6.46 3.71 -14.85
N LEU A 387 5.76 3.39 -13.77
CA LEU A 387 4.79 4.27 -13.12
C LEU A 387 5.45 5.55 -12.58
N LEU A 388 6.60 5.44 -11.92
CA LEU A 388 7.36 6.60 -11.43
C LEU A 388 7.85 7.51 -12.57
N ALA A 389 8.26 6.91 -13.70
CA ALA A 389 8.64 7.65 -14.89
C ALA A 389 7.44 8.40 -15.50
N LEU A 390 6.28 7.76 -15.58
CA LEU A 390 5.03 8.38 -16.04
C LEU A 390 4.63 9.59 -15.19
N LYS A 391 4.76 9.51 -13.87
CA LYS A 391 4.48 10.64 -12.95
C LYS A 391 5.34 11.87 -13.26
N ASN A 392 6.49 11.69 -13.90
CA ASN A 392 7.46 12.74 -14.20
C ASN A 392 7.66 12.97 -15.71
N VAL A 393 6.78 12.46 -16.58
CA VAL A 393 6.99 12.45 -18.05
C VAL A 393 6.92 13.83 -18.72
N LYS A 394 6.40 14.85 -18.00
CA LYS A 394 6.06 16.18 -18.54
C LYS A 394 7.16 16.83 -19.37
N ASN A 395 8.42 16.77 -18.91
CA ASN A 395 9.50 17.43 -19.64
C ASN A 395 9.96 16.64 -20.87
N LEU A 396 9.73 15.32 -20.93
CA LEU A 396 9.94 14.53 -22.16
C LEU A 396 8.89 14.86 -23.21
N VAL A 397 7.63 15.04 -22.80
CA VAL A 397 6.54 15.39 -23.72
C VAL A 397 6.77 16.75 -24.38
N LYS A 398 7.34 17.73 -23.65
CA LYS A 398 7.68 19.04 -24.23
C LYS A 398 8.75 18.96 -25.31
N ASP A 399 9.63 17.96 -25.24
CA ASP A 399 10.77 17.79 -26.15
C ASP A 399 10.39 16.99 -27.40
N ASP A 400 9.73 15.86 -27.19
CA ASP A 400 9.37 14.89 -28.23
C ASP A 400 7.87 14.57 -28.11
N MET A 401 7.03 15.54 -28.50
CA MET A 401 5.57 15.43 -28.36
C MET A 401 5.03 14.21 -29.11
N ASP A 402 5.38 14.04 -30.40
CA ASP A 402 4.85 12.94 -31.22
C ASP A 402 5.42 11.57 -30.81
N GLY A 403 6.71 11.50 -30.43
CA GLY A 403 7.30 10.28 -29.91
C GLY A 403 6.67 9.88 -28.58
N MET A 404 6.47 10.83 -27.67
CA MET A 404 5.88 10.53 -26.37
C MET A 404 4.40 10.20 -26.44
N LYS A 405 3.63 10.80 -27.35
CA LYS A 405 2.24 10.41 -27.60
C LYS A 405 2.14 8.92 -27.94
N ARG A 406 3.00 8.43 -28.86
CA ARG A 406 3.04 7.01 -29.25
C ARG A 406 3.41 6.08 -28.09
N VAL A 407 4.35 6.49 -27.24
CA VAL A 407 4.71 5.71 -26.04
C VAL A 407 3.53 5.62 -25.08
N LEU A 408 2.89 6.75 -24.78
CA LEU A 408 1.76 6.81 -23.84
C LEU A 408 0.53 6.05 -24.36
N LEU A 409 0.22 6.14 -25.66
CA LEU A 409 -0.83 5.33 -26.29
C LEU A 409 -0.56 3.83 -26.14
N LYS A 410 0.67 3.39 -26.39
CA LYS A 410 1.04 1.98 -26.23
C LYS A 410 0.90 1.52 -24.77
N MET A 411 1.40 2.31 -23.82
CA MET A 411 1.31 1.99 -22.39
C MET A 411 -0.16 1.92 -21.95
N ALA A 412 -0.97 2.92 -22.29
CA ALA A 412 -2.40 2.95 -22.01
C ALA A 412 -3.17 1.75 -22.58
N ALA A 413 -2.75 1.24 -23.74
CA ALA A 413 -3.45 0.14 -24.40
C ALA A 413 -3.01 -1.26 -23.96
N THR A 414 -1.74 -1.43 -23.55
CA THR A 414 -1.13 -2.78 -23.50
C THR A 414 -0.26 -3.07 -22.28
N ASP A 415 -0.03 -2.11 -21.37
CA ASP A 415 0.74 -2.43 -20.15
C ASP A 415 0.01 -3.48 -19.31
N GLU A 416 0.74 -4.43 -18.73
CA GLU A 416 0.16 -5.52 -17.93
C GLU A 416 -0.49 -5.00 -16.64
N LYS A 417 0.05 -3.91 -16.05
CA LYS A 417 -0.45 -3.36 -14.79
C LYS A 417 -1.45 -2.25 -15.03
N SER A 418 -2.61 -2.34 -14.36
CA SER A 418 -3.69 -1.35 -14.47
C SER A 418 -3.24 0.03 -14.02
N ASP A 419 -2.44 0.15 -12.94
CA ASP A 419 -1.90 1.44 -12.48
C ASP A 419 -1.15 2.20 -13.58
N VAL A 420 -0.41 1.47 -14.43
CA VAL A 420 0.37 2.06 -15.52
C VAL A 420 -0.54 2.48 -16.67
N ARG A 421 -1.54 1.67 -17.02
CA ARG A 421 -2.53 2.01 -18.05
C ARG A 421 -3.36 3.24 -17.63
N GLU A 422 -3.80 3.26 -16.38
CA GLU A 422 -4.57 4.34 -15.76
C GLU A 422 -3.79 5.67 -15.82
N LEU A 423 -2.56 5.70 -15.30
CA LEU A 423 -1.79 6.92 -15.32
C LEU A 423 -1.44 7.35 -16.76
N ALA A 424 -1.24 6.41 -17.68
CA ALA A 424 -0.97 6.73 -19.08
C ALA A 424 -2.17 7.42 -19.76
N ILE A 425 -3.42 6.99 -19.53
CA ILE A 425 -4.60 7.68 -20.07
C ILE A 425 -4.77 9.09 -19.49
N GLU A 426 -4.47 9.28 -18.20
CA GLU A 426 -4.45 10.63 -17.61
C GLU A 426 -3.41 11.53 -18.30
N ARG A 427 -2.18 11.03 -18.47
CA ARG A 427 -1.11 11.81 -19.12
C ARG A 427 -1.49 12.14 -20.57
N LEU A 428 -2.14 11.22 -21.28
CA LEU A 428 -2.63 11.49 -22.65
C LEU A 428 -3.59 12.67 -22.67
N MET A 429 -4.57 12.70 -21.77
CA MET A 429 -5.54 13.79 -21.74
C MET A 429 -4.99 15.09 -21.15
N GLU A 430 -3.99 15.03 -20.26
CA GLU A 430 -3.28 16.22 -19.77
C GLU A 430 -2.57 16.95 -20.93
N PHE A 431 -1.88 16.20 -21.81
CA PHE A 431 -1.03 16.80 -22.85
C PHE A 431 -1.73 16.93 -24.21
N TRP A 432 -2.73 16.11 -24.50
CA TRP A 432 -3.48 16.12 -25.76
C TRP A 432 -5.01 16.07 -25.56
N PRO A 433 -5.60 17.04 -24.84
CA PRO A 433 -7.03 17.01 -24.49
C PRO A 433 -8.00 17.00 -25.68
N ASN A 434 -7.58 17.53 -26.84
CA ASN A 434 -8.40 17.62 -28.06
C ASN A 434 -7.91 16.69 -29.19
N ASP A 435 -6.96 15.79 -28.93
CA ASP A 435 -6.44 14.87 -29.95
C ASP A 435 -7.38 13.68 -30.14
N GLU A 436 -7.66 13.35 -31.40
CA GLU A 436 -8.60 12.29 -31.75
C GLU A 436 -8.10 10.91 -31.30
N GLU A 437 -6.80 10.64 -31.44
CA GLU A 437 -6.21 9.34 -31.09
C GLU A 437 -6.19 9.15 -29.56
N ALA A 438 -5.79 10.19 -28.82
CA ALA A 438 -5.88 10.19 -27.36
C ALA A 438 -7.33 10.00 -26.87
N GLY A 439 -8.28 10.75 -27.43
CA GLY A 439 -9.69 10.61 -27.09
C GLY A 439 -10.26 9.23 -27.41
N ASN A 440 -9.85 8.62 -28.53
CA ASN A 440 -10.25 7.26 -28.89
C ASN A 440 -9.66 6.22 -27.92
N GLN A 441 -8.42 6.40 -27.48
CA GLN A 441 -7.80 5.52 -26.48
C GLN A 441 -8.53 5.58 -25.13
N VAL A 442 -8.94 6.78 -24.68
CA VAL A 442 -9.75 6.93 -23.46
C VAL A 442 -11.10 6.25 -23.60
N ARG A 443 -11.79 6.41 -24.74
CA ARG A 443 -13.05 5.68 -24.98
C ARG A 443 -12.87 4.17 -25.03
N ALA A 444 -11.75 3.69 -25.57
CA ALA A 444 -11.43 2.26 -25.56
C ALA A 444 -11.24 1.75 -24.12
N ALA A 445 -10.62 2.55 -23.24
CA ALA A 445 -10.39 2.24 -21.84
C ALA A 445 -11.68 2.08 -21.00
N LEU A 446 -12.85 2.52 -21.48
CA LEU A 446 -14.15 2.19 -20.87
C LEU A 446 -14.44 0.68 -20.86
N ASN A 447 -13.80 -0.09 -21.75
CA ASN A 447 -13.90 -1.55 -21.82
C ASN A 447 -12.66 -2.24 -21.23
N ASP A 448 -11.81 -1.51 -20.49
CA ASP A 448 -10.66 -2.13 -19.83
C ASP A 448 -11.12 -3.18 -18.80
N SER A 449 -10.34 -4.24 -18.68
CA SER A 449 -10.51 -5.26 -17.67
C SER A 449 -10.47 -4.73 -16.23
N SER A 450 -9.75 -3.64 -15.97
CA SER A 450 -9.67 -2.97 -14.66
C SER A 450 -10.87 -2.05 -14.41
N TYR A 451 -11.34 -1.99 -13.16
CA TYR A 451 -12.34 -1.00 -12.76
C TYR A 451 -11.71 0.39 -12.65
N ASN A 452 -10.50 0.50 -12.09
CA ASN A 452 -9.81 1.78 -11.93
C ASN A 452 -9.55 2.47 -13.28
N VAL A 453 -9.08 1.71 -14.29
CA VAL A 453 -8.84 2.26 -15.63
C VAL A 453 -10.15 2.74 -16.27
N MET A 454 -11.25 1.98 -16.11
CA MET A 454 -12.58 2.34 -16.59
C MET A 454 -13.11 3.61 -15.91
N GLU A 455 -12.97 3.71 -14.59
CA GLU A 455 -13.39 4.87 -13.80
C GLU A 455 -12.64 6.13 -14.21
N THR A 456 -11.31 6.05 -14.28
CA THR A 456 -10.46 7.16 -14.72
C THR A 456 -10.79 7.59 -16.16
N ALA A 457 -11.03 6.64 -17.07
CA ALA A 457 -11.48 6.94 -18.42
C ALA A 457 -12.81 7.70 -18.44
N LEU A 458 -13.78 7.29 -17.61
CA LEU A 458 -15.08 7.95 -17.52
C LEU A 458 -14.95 9.37 -16.97
N GLY A 459 -14.11 9.58 -15.96
CA GLY A 459 -13.80 10.91 -15.43
C GLY A 459 -13.20 11.84 -16.49
N LEU A 460 -12.21 11.35 -17.24
CA LEU A 460 -11.58 12.11 -18.32
C LEU A 460 -12.55 12.47 -19.45
N ILE A 461 -13.49 11.56 -19.79
CA ILE A 461 -14.54 11.86 -20.78
C ILE A 461 -15.50 12.93 -20.25
N ILE A 462 -15.86 12.90 -18.96
CA ILE A 462 -16.73 13.93 -18.36
C ILE A 462 -16.05 15.31 -18.36
N GLU A 463 -14.74 15.36 -18.09
CA GLU A 463 -13.97 16.59 -18.13
C GLU A 463 -13.91 17.19 -19.54
N ASN A 464 -13.72 16.36 -20.57
CA ASN A 464 -13.61 16.80 -21.95
C ASN A 464 -14.97 17.07 -22.62
N ASN A 465 -15.92 16.15 -22.46
CA ASN A 465 -17.28 16.22 -22.99
C ASN A 465 -18.30 15.69 -21.98
N ARG A 466 -18.72 16.59 -21.08
CA ARG A 466 -19.64 16.28 -19.98
C ARG A 466 -20.94 15.59 -20.41
N MET A 467 -21.54 16.01 -21.52
CA MET A 467 -22.81 15.41 -21.97
C MET A 467 -22.62 13.95 -22.39
N GLU A 468 -21.54 13.66 -23.10
CA GLU A 468 -21.16 12.29 -23.48
C GLU A 468 -20.87 11.45 -22.23
N GLY A 469 -19.99 11.92 -21.35
CA GLY A 469 -19.60 11.19 -20.14
C GLY A 469 -20.78 10.85 -19.24
N LEU A 470 -21.68 11.81 -18.98
CA LEU A 470 -22.85 11.56 -18.14
C LEU A 470 -23.92 10.69 -18.82
N SER A 471 -23.98 10.70 -20.16
CA SER A 471 -24.83 9.73 -20.87
C SER A 471 -24.33 8.29 -20.69
N ILE A 472 -23.02 8.10 -20.60
CA ILE A 472 -22.38 6.80 -20.32
C ILE A 472 -22.63 6.40 -18.86
N VAL A 473 -22.42 7.30 -17.89
CA VAL A 473 -22.75 7.06 -16.47
C VAL A 473 -24.20 6.58 -16.32
N ARG A 474 -25.15 7.25 -16.99
CA ARG A 474 -26.56 6.88 -16.97
C ARG A 474 -26.83 5.50 -17.58
N ALA A 475 -26.13 5.13 -18.65
CA ALA A 475 -26.26 3.81 -19.23
C ALA A 475 -25.80 2.69 -18.29
N LEU A 476 -24.86 2.99 -17.38
CA LEU A 476 -24.31 2.05 -16.40
C LEU A 476 -25.18 1.86 -15.14
N GLU A 477 -26.25 2.65 -14.94
CA GLU A 477 -27.16 2.52 -13.78
C GLU A 477 -27.77 1.11 -13.65
N ASN A 478 -27.94 0.41 -14.78
CA ASN A 478 -28.56 -0.91 -14.82
C ASN A 478 -27.54 -2.06 -14.82
N ASP A 479 -26.24 -1.75 -14.69
CA ASP A 479 -25.22 -2.79 -14.61
C ASP A 479 -25.40 -3.58 -13.28
N PRO A 480 -25.42 -4.91 -13.33
CA PRO A 480 -25.61 -5.73 -12.13
C PRO A 480 -24.37 -5.74 -11.20
N ASN A 481 -23.20 -5.28 -11.66
CA ASN A 481 -21.98 -5.33 -10.89
C ASN A 481 -21.92 -4.20 -9.84
N LYS A 482 -21.71 -4.58 -8.58
CA LYS A 482 -21.69 -3.63 -7.46
C LYS A 482 -20.55 -2.59 -7.54
N ASN A 483 -19.40 -2.94 -8.12
CA ASN A 483 -18.29 -2.00 -8.29
C ASN A 483 -18.66 -0.91 -9.30
N ILE A 484 -19.38 -1.28 -10.36
CA ILE A 484 -19.92 -0.31 -11.34
C ILE A 484 -20.98 0.57 -10.67
N ALA A 485 -21.87 0.01 -9.85
CA ALA A 485 -22.86 0.81 -9.11
C ALA A 485 -22.20 1.82 -8.14
N SER A 486 -21.10 1.43 -7.48
CA SER A 486 -20.31 2.34 -6.64
C SER A 486 -19.70 3.48 -7.47
N MET A 487 -19.02 3.14 -8.56
CA MET A 487 -18.44 4.11 -9.49
C MET A 487 -19.49 5.10 -10.03
N VAL A 488 -20.67 4.62 -10.46
CA VAL A 488 -21.78 5.48 -10.88
C VAL A 488 -22.24 6.41 -9.75
N SER A 489 -22.29 5.91 -8.52
CA SER A 489 -22.65 6.71 -7.34
C SER A 489 -21.64 7.82 -7.06
N ASP A 490 -20.35 7.56 -7.27
CA ASP A 490 -19.28 8.54 -7.09
C ASP A 490 -19.36 9.66 -8.14
N PHE A 491 -19.69 9.32 -9.40
CA PHE A 491 -19.97 10.35 -10.42
C PHE A 491 -21.24 11.15 -10.10
N TYR A 492 -22.30 10.53 -9.60
CA TYR A 492 -23.50 11.26 -9.21
C TYR A 492 -23.32 12.10 -7.95
N ALA A 493 -22.46 11.72 -7.02
CA ALA A 493 -22.04 12.57 -5.92
C ALA A 493 -21.45 13.91 -6.41
N LEU A 494 -20.80 13.91 -7.58
CA LEU A 494 -20.16 15.09 -8.17
C LEU A 494 -21.04 15.83 -9.18
N TYR A 495 -21.86 15.11 -9.96
CA TYR A 495 -22.55 15.68 -11.13
C TYR A 495 -24.06 15.40 -11.16
N GLY A 496 -24.59 14.60 -10.23
CA GLY A 496 -25.98 14.19 -10.20
C GLY A 496 -26.94 15.33 -9.83
N SER A 497 -28.23 15.06 -10.02
CA SER A 497 -29.35 15.95 -9.71
C SER A 497 -30.52 15.15 -9.13
N ASP A 498 -31.65 15.82 -8.88
CA ASP A 498 -32.89 15.19 -8.42
C ASP A 498 -33.30 13.97 -9.26
N GLU A 499 -32.99 13.95 -10.56
CA GLU A 499 -33.30 12.84 -11.47
C GLU A 499 -32.69 11.50 -11.04
N GLN A 500 -31.53 11.52 -10.39
CA GLN A 500 -30.77 10.32 -10.00
C GLN A 500 -31.09 9.86 -8.57
N PHE A 501 -32.03 10.51 -7.88
CA PHE A 501 -32.30 10.24 -6.46
C PHE A 501 -32.67 8.78 -6.21
N ASP A 502 -33.53 8.21 -7.06
CA ASP A 502 -34.01 6.82 -6.89
C ASP A 502 -32.88 5.80 -7.04
N PHE A 503 -31.94 6.02 -7.97
CA PHE A 503 -30.74 5.19 -8.08
C PHE A 503 -29.86 5.33 -6.83
N MET A 504 -29.56 6.57 -6.44
CA MET A 504 -28.64 6.86 -5.34
C MET A 504 -29.14 6.31 -3.99
N ILE A 505 -30.43 6.48 -3.68
CA ILE A 505 -31.01 5.94 -2.44
C ILE A 505 -31.07 4.42 -2.48
N ALA A 506 -31.41 3.81 -3.63
CA ALA A 506 -31.46 2.35 -3.76
C ALA A 506 -30.06 1.72 -3.61
N THR A 507 -29.03 2.33 -4.18
CA THR A 507 -27.64 1.88 -4.02
C THR A 507 -27.17 2.03 -2.58
N ALA A 508 -27.44 3.19 -1.95
CA ALA A 508 -27.14 3.41 -0.55
C ALA A 508 -27.83 2.39 0.35
N GLN A 509 -29.09 2.03 0.09
CA GLN A 509 -29.85 1.04 0.86
C GLN A 509 -29.36 -0.40 0.66
N LYS A 510 -29.01 -0.78 -0.56
CA LYS A 510 -28.54 -2.14 -0.89
C LYS A 510 -27.14 -2.45 -0.38
N ALA A 511 -26.26 -1.46 -0.31
CA ALA A 511 -24.88 -1.63 0.15
C ALA A 511 -24.82 -2.27 1.55
N GLN A 512 -23.76 -3.03 1.80
CA GLN A 512 -23.54 -3.79 3.05
C GLN A 512 -22.09 -3.61 3.50
N GLY A 513 -21.79 -3.95 4.77
CA GLY A 513 -20.43 -3.91 5.28
C GLY A 513 -19.75 -2.56 5.08
N PHE A 514 -18.49 -2.58 4.67
CA PHE A 514 -17.69 -1.39 4.39
C PHE A 514 -18.15 -0.67 3.11
N ASP A 515 -18.73 -1.36 2.12
CA ASP A 515 -19.30 -0.73 0.92
C ASP A 515 -20.42 0.26 1.31
N LYS A 516 -21.17 -0.02 2.39
CA LYS A 516 -22.20 0.87 2.94
C LYS A 516 -21.63 2.19 3.45
N TYR A 517 -20.43 2.18 4.02
CA TYR A 517 -19.74 3.40 4.45
C TYR A 517 -19.50 4.32 3.25
N GLY A 518 -18.91 3.77 2.17
CA GLY A 518 -18.66 4.51 0.93
C GLY A 518 -19.95 5.04 0.30
N ALA A 519 -20.96 4.17 0.17
CA ALA A 519 -22.26 4.55 -0.39
C ALA A 519 -22.94 5.68 0.39
N MET A 520 -22.83 5.71 1.72
CA MET A 520 -23.38 6.79 2.54
C MET A 520 -22.62 8.12 2.36
N GLN A 521 -21.30 8.08 2.17
CA GLN A 521 -20.50 9.27 1.85
C GLN A 521 -20.91 9.84 0.49
N SER A 522 -21.01 8.99 -0.53
CA SER A 522 -21.40 9.41 -1.89
C SER A 522 -22.84 9.89 -1.94
N PHE A 523 -23.76 9.23 -1.21
CA PHE A 523 -25.13 9.71 -1.04
C PHE A 523 -25.19 11.09 -0.37
N GLY A 524 -24.46 11.30 0.73
CA GLY A 524 -24.39 12.60 1.41
C GLY A 524 -23.92 13.73 0.49
N LYS A 525 -22.85 13.49 -0.27
CA LYS A 525 -22.32 14.44 -1.27
C LYS A 525 -23.34 14.71 -2.38
N PHE A 526 -24.01 13.68 -2.88
CA PHE A 526 -25.08 13.81 -3.87
C PHE A 526 -26.25 14.67 -3.35
N LEU A 527 -26.67 14.52 -2.08
CA LEU A 527 -27.75 15.32 -1.51
C LEU A 527 -27.42 16.81 -1.49
N LEU A 528 -26.14 17.21 -1.38
CA LEU A 528 -25.74 18.63 -1.51
C LEU A 528 -26.13 19.22 -2.88
N ARG A 529 -26.25 18.38 -3.91
CA ARG A 529 -26.62 18.75 -5.28
C ARG A 529 -28.12 18.66 -5.58
N CYS A 530 -28.91 18.05 -4.71
CA CYS A 530 -30.36 17.93 -4.84
C CYS A 530 -31.12 19.17 -4.37
N SER A 531 -32.30 19.43 -4.92
CA SER A 531 -33.23 20.46 -4.44
C SER A 531 -33.60 20.22 -2.97
N PRO A 532 -34.00 21.25 -2.21
CA PRO A 532 -34.35 21.09 -0.81
C PRO A 532 -35.41 20.00 -0.55
N PRO A 533 -36.50 19.88 -1.35
CA PRO A 533 -37.48 18.79 -1.17
C PRO A 533 -36.91 17.38 -1.37
N VAL A 534 -35.98 17.21 -2.31
CA VAL A 534 -35.35 15.91 -2.59
C VAL A 534 -34.29 15.60 -1.55
N ALA A 535 -33.45 16.58 -1.22
CA ALA A 535 -32.44 16.46 -0.17
C ALA A 535 -33.08 16.12 1.19
N GLU A 536 -34.23 16.71 1.50
CA GLU A 536 -34.99 16.42 2.73
C GLU A 536 -35.46 14.96 2.81
N LYS A 537 -35.83 14.34 1.69
CA LYS A 537 -36.13 12.89 1.65
C LYS A 537 -34.90 12.06 2.00
N GLY A 538 -33.73 12.44 1.48
CA GLY A 538 -32.47 11.75 1.75
C GLY A 538 -32.01 11.85 3.21
N LEU A 539 -32.35 12.95 3.92
CA LEU A 539 -32.04 13.09 5.35
C LEU A 539 -32.67 11.97 6.19
N ALA A 540 -33.85 11.45 5.81
CA ALA A 540 -34.51 10.38 6.53
C ALA A 540 -33.73 9.06 6.48
N GLU A 541 -33.16 8.72 5.32
CA GLU A 541 -32.30 7.53 5.18
C GLU A 541 -31.01 7.67 6.00
N LEU A 542 -30.37 8.85 5.94
CA LEU A 542 -29.17 9.13 6.75
C LEU A 542 -29.49 9.07 8.25
N GLN A 543 -30.64 9.61 8.67
CA GLN A 543 -31.09 9.53 10.06
C GLN A 543 -31.33 8.08 10.48
N GLN A 544 -32.08 7.31 9.68
CA GLN A 544 -32.38 5.91 9.98
C GLN A 544 -31.09 5.09 10.11
N THR A 545 -30.16 5.26 9.17
CA THR A 545 -28.85 4.61 9.21
C THR A 545 -28.06 5.05 10.44
N GLY A 546 -27.98 6.36 10.71
CA GLY A 546 -27.25 6.92 11.84
C GLY A 546 -27.76 6.52 13.22
N ILE A 547 -29.05 6.19 13.36
CA ILE A 547 -29.64 5.74 14.64
C ILE A 547 -29.59 4.21 14.77
N HIS A 548 -29.92 3.48 13.70
CA HIS A 548 -30.31 2.07 13.82
C HIS A 548 -29.32 1.08 13.20
N HIS A 549 -28.33 1.52 12.42
CA HIS A 549 -27.40 0.59 11.81
C HIS A 549 -26.53 -0.10 12.88
N GLU A 550 -26.35 -1.40 12.77
CA GLU A 550 -25.64 -2.20 13.78
C GLU A 550 -24.15 -1.82 13.89
N GLN A 551 -23.51 -1.57 12.75
CA GLN A 551 -22.12 -1.14 12.65
C GLN A 551 -21.90 0.32 13.02
N TRP A 552 -21.02 0.58 13.98
CA TRP A 552 -20.68 1.94 14.43
C TRP A 552 -20.05 2.79 13.32
N PHE A 553 -19.20 2.21 12.45
CA PHE A 553 -18.55 2.97 11.38
C PHE A 553 -19.55 3.36 10.28
N VAL A 554 -20.59 2.56 10.02
CA VAL A 554 -21.68 2.97 9.12
C VAL A 554 -22.51 4.08 9.75
N ARG A 555 -22.84 4.00 11.05
CA ARG A 555 -23.49 5.14 11.75
C ARG A 555 -22.64 6.41 11.68
N LEU A 556 -21.32 6.28 11.84
CA LEU A 556 -20.37 7.39 11.66
C LEU A 556 -20.50 8.02 10.27
N SER A 557 -20.53 7.20 9.21
CA SER A 557 -20.61 7.69 7.83
C SER A 557 -21.87 8.53 7.59
N ALA A 558 -23.01 8.10 8.15
CA ALA A 558 -24.25 8.84 8.05
C ALA A 558 -24.20 10.16 8.82
N VAL A 559 -23.61 10.17 10.02
CA VAL A 559 -23.40 11.40 10.80
C VAL A 559 -22.45 12.36 10.08
N GLN A 560 -21.38 11.88 9.45
CA GLN A 560 -20.46 12.70 8.66
C GLN A 560 -21.17 13.32 7.46
N ALA A 561 -21.98 12.55 6.73
CA ALA A 561 -22.79 13.05 5.63
C ALA A 561 -23.78 14.14 6.10
N LEU A 562 -24.51 13.90 7.19
CA LEU A 562 -25.42 14.89 7.79
C LEU A 562 -24.70 16.15 8.26
N ALA A 563 -23.54 16.01 8.89
CA ALA A 563 -22.74 17.12 9.37
C ALA A 563 -22.23 17.99 8.21
N GLU A 564 -21.82 17.37 7.09
CA GLU A 564 -21.41 18.10 5.90
C GLU A 564 -22.60 18.85 5.27
N ILE A 565 -23.79 18.23 5.21
CA ILE A 565 -25.02 18.91 4.77
C ILE A 565 -25.35 20.10 5.68
N ALA A 566 -25.33 19.91 7.00
CA ALA A 566 -25.57 20.96 7.98
C ALA A 566 -24.60 22.14 7.83
N LYS A 567 -23.34 21.85 7.51
CA LYS A 567 -22.29 22.85 7.36
C LYS A 567 -22.35 23.58 6.02
N SER A 568 -22.51 22.85 4.93
CA SER A 568 -22.14 23.30 3.58
C SER A 568 -23.32 23.43 2.62
N TYR A 569 -24.51 22.92 2.92
CA TYR A 569 -25.63 22.94 1.97
C TYR A 569 -26.01 24.36 1.54
N GLY A 570 -26.00 24.60 0.22
CA GLY A 570 -26.30 25.91 -0.38
C GLY A 570 -25.23 26.98 -0.13
N LYS A 571 -24.14 26.68 0.58
CA LYS A 571 -22.99 27.59 0.68
C LYS A 571 -22.07 27.33 -0.51
N ASN A 572 -21.70 28.39 -1.22
CA ASN A 572 -20.65 28.29 -2.22
C ASN A 572 -19.34 27.90 -1.52
N GLN A 573 -18.90 26.65 -1.67
CA GLN A 573 -17.47 26.40 -1.63
C GLN A 573 -16.89 27.14 -2.83
N SER A 574 -15.99 28.09 -2.59
CA SER A 574 -15.26 28.79 -3.63
C SER A 574 -14.41 27.78 -4.41
N SER A 575 -14.98 27.11 -5.41
CA SER A 575 -14.19 26.49 -6.47
C SER A 575 -13.70 27.63 -7.37
N ASN A 576 -12.43 28.00 -7.21
CA ASN A 576 -11.71 28.91 -8.09
C ASN A 576 -11.52 28.31 -9.50
N ASN A 577 -12.62 28.02 -10.21
CA ASN A 577 -12.57 27.74 -11.65
C ASN A 577 -13.92 28.05 -12.29
N PRO A 578 -14.01 29.04 -13.20
CA PRO A 578 -15.22 29.29 -13.96
C PRO A 578 -15.32 28.23 -15.05
N THR A 579 -16.08 27.16 -14.83
CA THR A 579 -16.39 26.17 -15.89
C THR A 579 -17.90 25.97 -16.05
N ALA A 580 -18.26 25.45 -17.23
CA ALA A 580 -19.62 25.36 -17.78
C ALA A 580 -20.68 24.81 -16.81
N PRO A 581 -21.99 25.10 -17.03
CA PRO A 581 -23.08 24.61 -16.19
C PRO A 581 -22.99 23.09 -15.96
N GLN A 582 -23.08 22.65 -14.71
CA GLN A 582 -23.18 21.24 -14.33
C GLN A 582 -24.66 20.82 -14.31
N PRO A 583 -24.99 19.55 -14.65
CA PRO A 583 -26.33 19.04 -14.38
C PRO A 583 -26.68 19.17 -12.90
N GLY A 584 -27.86 19.71 -12.59
CA GLY A 584 -28.23 20.12 -11.24
C GLY A 584 -27.90 21.58 -10.90
N ASP A 585 -27.16 22.33 -11.73
CA ASP A 585 -26.95 23.78 -11.52
C ASP A 585 -28.24 24.58 -11.72
N ASP A 586 -29.13 24.10 -12.58
CA ASP A 586 -30.50 24.59 -12.73
C ASP A 586 -31.32 24.35 -11.45
N VAL A 587 -31.14 23.20 -10.81
CA VAL A 587 -31.73 22.89 -9.50
C VAL A 587 -31.13 23.78 -8.40
N LEU A 588 -29.82 24.04 -8.43
CA LEU A 588 -29.14 24.96 -7.51
C LEU A 588 -29.67 26.39 -7.66
N LYS A 589 -29.97 26.84 -8.87
CA LYS A 589 -30.57 28.16 -9.16
C LYS A 589 -32.00 28.31 -8.66
N GLN A 590 -32.71 27.20 -8.40
CA GLN A 590 -34.07 27.21 -7.85
C GLN A 590 -34.09 27.29 -6.31
N ARG A 591 -32.93 27.25 -5.64
CA ARG A 591 -32.84 27.28 -4.18
C ARG A 591 -32.86 28.71 -3.64
N THR A 592 -33.65 28.94 -2.60
CA THR A 592 -33.58 30.17 -1.81
C THR A 592 -32.73 29.93 -0.56
N GLU A 593 -32.07 30.98 -0.07
CA GLU A 593 -31.23 30.84 1.13
C GLU A 593 -32.04 30.40 2.36
N LEU A 594 -33.32 30.79 2.44
CA LEU A 594 -34.23 30.32 3.47
C LEU A 594 -34.44 28.79 3.42
N LEU A 595 -34.63 28.22 2.24
CA LEU A 595 -34.79 26.77 2.08
C LEU A 595 -33.48 26.03 2.40
N ASN A 596 -32.34 26.59 1.99
CA ASN A 596 -31.02 26.06 2.34
C ASN A 596 -30.80 26.06 3.86
N GLU A 597 -31.12 27.17 4.53
CA GLU A 597 -30.97 27.31 5.98
C GLU A 597 -31.86 26.32 6.74
N ASN A 598 -33.12 26.14 6.31
CA ASN A 598 -34.03 25.18 6.91
C ASN A 598 -33.48 23.74 6.81
N LEU A 599 -32.95 23.36 5.64
CA LEU A 599 -32.36 22.03 5.47
C LEU A 599 -31.10 21.85 6.33
N ARG A 600 -30.23 22.87 6.40
CA ARG A 600 -29.04 22.85 7.28
C ARG A 600 -29.42 22.66 8.75
N LYS A 601 -30.42 23.42 9.23
CA LYS A 601 -30.94 23.29 10.59
C LYS A 601 -31.48 21.89 10.86
N LYS A 602 -32.29 21.36 9.95
CA LYS A 602 -32.84 20.00 10.07
C LYS A 602 -31.73 18.93 10.13
N ALA A 603 -30.72 19.03 9.27
CA ALA A 603 -29.59 18.12 9.29
C ALA A 603 -28.81 18.21 10.62
N ALA A 604 -28.57 19.43 11.13
CA ALA A 604 -27.91 19.64 12.42
C ALA A 604 -28.72 19.05 13.60
N GLU A 605 -30.04 19.26 13.61
CA GLU A 605 -30.94 18.68 14.60
C GLU A 605 -30.88 17.15 14.59
N ILE A 606 -30.87 16.52 13.40
CA ILE A 606 -30.73 15.07 13.26
C ILE A 606 -29.40 14.59 13.85
N VAL A 607 -28.28 15.28 13.58
CA VAL A 607 -26.96 14.93 14.14
C VAL A 607 -27.01 14.93 15.67
N GLU A 608 -27.59 15.96 16.28
CA GLU A 608 -27.71 16.04 17.74
C GLU A 608 -28.60 14.92 18.31
N VAL A 609 -29.68 14.57 17.61
CA VAL A 609 -30.53 13.43 17.99
C VAL A 609 -29.75 12.11 17.94
N ILE A 610 -28.95 11.86 16.90
CA ILE A 610 -28.12 10.66 16.79
C ILE A 610 -27.10 10.61 17.92
N LYS A 611 -26.35 11.70 18.12
CA LYS A 611 -25.33 11.80 19.17
C LYS A 611 -25.90 11.56 20.57
N ALA A 612 -27.09 12.10 20.86
CA ALA A 612 -27.75 11.95 22.15
C ALA A 612 -28.21 10.50 22.44
N GLN A 613 -28.40 9.68 21.39
CA GLN A 613 -28.83 8.28 21.52
C GLN A 613 -27.67 7.28 21.43
N GLU A 614 -26.48 7.72 21.05
CA GLU A 614 -25.33 6.85 20.82
C GLU A 614 -24.83 6.21 22.12
N LYS A 615 -24.47 4.93 22.03
CA LYS A 615 -23.99 4.11 23.16
C LYS A 615 -22.64 3.47 22.89
N ASP A 616 -22.18 3.47 21.63
CA ASP A 616 -20.88 2.93 21.25
C ASP A 616 -19.76 3.88 21.70
N GLU A 617 -18.81 3.34 22.48
CA GLU A 617 -17.71 4.12 23.05
C GLU A 617 -16.82 4.77 21.98
N ASN A 618 -16.65 4.13 20.82
CA ASN A 618 -15.83 4.68 19.74
C ASN A 618 -16.46 5.95 19.19
N LEU A 619 -17.77 5.91 18.93
CA LEU A 619 -18.51 7.05 18.42
C LEU A 619 -18.63 8.16 19.45
N ILE A 620 -18.93 7.84 20.71
CA ILE A 620 -18.96 8.83 21.80
C ILE A 620 -17.63 9.59 21.88
N ARG A 621 -16.50 8.86 21.78
CA ARG A 621 -15.16 9.47 21.78
C ARG A 621 -14.92 10.34 20.55
N ILE A 622 -15.39 9.92 19.38
CA ILE A 622 -15.27 10.71 18.13
C ILE A 622 -16.11 11.97 18.21
N TYR A 623 -17.35 11.89 18.71
CA TYR A 623 -18.27 13.01 18.81
C TYR A 623 -17.88 14.05 19.87
N SER A 624 -17.05 13.67 20.83
CA SER A 624 -16.55 14.53 21.90
C SER A 624 -15.27 15.30 21.52
N LYS A 625 -14.70 15.02 20.34
CA LYS A 625 -13.57 15.77 19.76
C LYS A 625 -14.09 16.76 18.73
#